data_AF-A0A947CHP5-F1
#
_entry.id   AF-A0A947CHP5-F1
#
_cell.length_a   1.000
_cell.length_b   1.000
_cell.length_c   1.000
_cell.angle_alpha   90.00
_cell.angle_beta   90.00
_cell.angle_gamma   90.00
#
_symmetry.space_group_name_H-M   'P 1'
#
loop_
_entity.id
_entity.type
_entity.pdbx_description
1 polymer ?
#
loop_
_entity_poly.entity_id
_entity_poly.type
_entity_poly.pdbx_seq_one_letter_code
_entity_poly.pdbx_strand_id
1 'polypeptide(L)'
;MSRSHRLLIIIPLVLACGGGGSSSSGVGKKTHVDRVRPAGLSAEGGVGVGDAGLAELLVDHWDWVLRSSPVWATTMGDHRFDRQLADNSQMGIQATRAKRRIFLTRAKQMSGKGLS
;
A
#
# COMPACT_ATOMS: atom_id res chain seq x y z
N MET A 1 -47.89 47.69 10.38
CA MET A 1 -47.31 48.95 9.83
C MET A 1 -45.84 48.68 9.55
N SER A 2 -45.47 48.01 8.45
CA SER A 2 -45.04 48.59 7.17
C SER A 2 -44.09 49.79 7.28
N ARG A 3 -42.81 49.58 6.99
CA ARG A 3 -42.05 50.41 6.03
C ARG A 3 -40.75 49.72 5.58
N SER A 4 -40.82 49.24 4.36
CA SER A 4 -39.76 48.80 3.45
C SER A 4 -38.69 49.88 3.26
N HIS A 5 -37.40 49.54 3.25
CA HIS A 5 -36.38 50.26 2.48
C HIS A 5 -35.51 49.23 1.75
N ARG A 6 -35.77 49.09 0.45
CA ARG A 6 -34.88 48.47 -0.53
C ARG A 6 -33.74 49.45 -0.77
N LEU A 7 -32.49 49.03 -0.61
CA LEU A 7 -31.37 49.69 -1.27
C LEU A 7 -30.52 48.60 -1.96
N LEU A 8 -30.70 48.56 -3.28
CA LEU A 8 -29.81 47.96 -4.26
C LEU A 8 -28.41 48.59 -4.13
N ILE A 9 -27.40 47.78 -3.84
CA ILE A 9 -26.03 48.05 -4.30
C ILE A 9 -25.50 46.77 -4.94
N ILE A 10 -25.15 46.94 -6.21
CA ILE A 10 -24.71 45.95 -7.19
C ILE A 10 -23.17 46.05 -7.28
N ILE A 11 -22.52 44.98 -7.79
CA ILE A 11 -21.23 44.93 -8.54
C ILE A 11 -19.96 44.62 -7.71
N PRO A 12 -18.94 43.85 -8.20
CA PRO A 12 -18.84 42.97 -9.39
C PRO A 12 -18.37 41.52 -9.13
N LEU A 13 -18.73 40.66 -10.08
CA LEU A 13 -18.11 39.39 -10.44
C LEU A 13 -16.75 39.62 -11.10
N VAL A 14 -15.65 39.08 -10.55
CA VAL A 14 -14.34 39.02 -11.22
C VAL A 14 -14.20 37.65 -11.88
N LEU A 15 -14.36 37.65 -13.21
CA LEU A 15 -14.08 36.51 -14.07
C LEU A 15 -12.62 36.65 -14.55
N ALA A 16 -11.70 35.93 -13.93
CA ALA A 16 -10.32 35.82 -14.42
C ALA A 16 -10.22 34.60 -15.36
N CYS A 17 -10.39 34.85 -16.66
CA CYS A 17 -9.86 33.99 -17.71
C CYS A 17 -8.44 34.46 -18.04
N GLY A 18 -7.47 33.59 -17.78
CA GLY A 18 -6.09 33.67 -18.25
C GLY A 18 -5.43 32.37 -17.83
N GLY A 19 -4.81 31.56 -18.68
CA GLY A 19 -4.09 31.84 -19.92
C GLY A 19 -2.85 30.95 -19.83
N GLY A 20 -2.65 30.08 -20.81
CA GLY A 20 -1.79 28.90 -20.72
C GLY A 20 -0.32 29.16 -20.42
N GLY A 21 0.36 28.11 -19.97
CA GLY A 21 1.80 28.12 -19.75
C GLY A 21 2.36 26.77 -19.32
N SER A 22 2.81 26.02 -20.31
CA SER A 22 3.96 25.11 -20.27
C SER A 22 3.87 23.81 -19.46
N SER A 23 3.79 22.74 -20.26
CA SER A 23 4.41 21.45 -20.00
C SER A 23 5.75 21.59 -19.28
N SER A 24 5.86 21.00 -18.09
CA SER A 24 7.09 20.35 -17.68
C SER A 24 6.75 18.89 -17.40
N SER A 25 7.02 18.05 -18.40
CA SER A 25 7.20 16.62 -18.19
C SER A 25 8.45 16.43 -17.35
N GLY A 26 8.33 16.71 -16.06
CA GLY A 26 9.21 16.12 -15.08
C GLY A 26 8.88 14.64 -15.06
N VAL A 27 9.70 13.83 -15.73
CA VAL A 27 9.83 12.41 -15.42
C VAL A 27 10.28 12.34 -13.97
N GLY A 28 9.31 12.44 -13.07
CA GLY A 28 9.47 11.98 -11.71
C GLY A 28 9.69 10.49 -11.85
N LYS A 29 10.95 10.07 -11.80
CA LYS A 29 11.29 8.71 -11.40
C LYS A 29 10.45 8.47 -10.16
N LYS A 30 9.40 7.64 -10.27
CA LYS A 30 8.65 7.20 -9.11
C LYS A 30 9.72 6.59 -8.22
N THR A 31 10.09 7.31 -7.18
CA THR A 31 10.87 6.76 -6.08
C THR A 31 9.96 5.70 -5.53
N HIS A 32 10.11 4.48 -6.05
CA HIS A 32 9.76 3.29 -5.32
C HIS A 32 10.49 3.50 -4.02
N VAL A 33 9.73 3.86 -2.98
CA VAL A 33 10.26 4.05 -1.64
C VAL A 33 11.15 2.84 -1.41
N ASP A 34 12.43 3.05 -1.09
CA ASP A 34 13.33 1.98 -0.67
C ASP A 34 12.76 1.43 0.65
N ARG A 35 11.70 0.64 0.51
CA ARG A 35 11.12 -0.14 1.57
C ARG A 35 12.19 -1.16 1.86
N VAL A 36 12.83 -1.01 3.04
CA VAL A 36 13.84 -1.95 3.54
C VAL A 36 13.32 -3.36 3.29
N ARG A 37 14.00 -4.09 2.40
CA ARG A 37 13.64 -5.46 2.08
C ARG A 37 13.62 -6.26 3.38
N PRO A 38 12.55 -7.02 3.67
CA PRO A 38 12.53 -7.83 4.87
C PRO A 38 13.75 -8.75 4.89
N ALA A 39 14.58 -8.62 5.92
CA ALA A 39 15.78 -9.46 6.10
C ALA A 39 15.36 -10.93 6.03
N GLY A 40 16.07 -11.82 5.33
CA GLY A 40 15.71 -13.25 5.24
C GLY A 40 15.06 -13.69 3.93
N LEU A 41 14.56 -12.76 3.10
CA LEU A 41 14.40 -13.02 1.67
C LEU A 41 15.66 -12.58 0.94
N SER A 42 16.29 -13.50 0.21
CA SER A 42 17.39 -13.16 -0.70
C SER A 42 16.95 -12.05 -1.66
N ALA A 43 17.92 -11.29 -2.18
CA ALA A 43 17.61 -10.22 -3.13
C ALA A 43 16.79 -10.71 -4.34
N GLU A 44 16.90 -12.01 -4.61
CA GLU A 44 16.27 -12.76 -5.68
C GLU A 44 14.82 -13.19 -5.41
N GLY A 45 14.24 -12.95 -4.23
CA GLY A 45 12.95 -13.53 -3.80
C GLY A 45 11.71 -13.19 -4.66
N GLY A 46 11.85 -12.26 -5.61
CA GLY A 46 10.84 -11.94 -6.63
C GLY A 46 11.33 -12.11 -8.07
N VAL A 47 12.53 -12.66 -8.28
CA VAL A 47 13.08 -12.93 -9.61
C VAL A 47 12.19 -13.98 -10.30
N GLY A 48 11.84 -13.70 -11.55
CA GLY A 48 10.92 -14.51 -12.34
C GLY A 48 9.46 -14.08 -12.26
N VAL A 49 9.11 -13.11 -11.41
CA VAL A 49 7.77 -12.52 -11.39
C VAL A 49 7.74 -11.29 -12.30
N GLY A 50 7.01 -11.37 -13.41
CA GLY A 50 6.98 -10.32 -14.44
C GLY A 50 6.31 -9.01 -14.01
N ASP A 51 5.36 -9.08 -13.06
CA ASP A 51 4.71 -7.90 -12.48
C ASP A 51 5.41 -7.46 -11.19
N ALA A 52 5.95 -6.25 -11.18
CA ALA A 52 6.69 -5.71 -10.03
C ALA A 52 5.83 -5.58 -8.77
N GLY A 53 4.54 -5.28 -8.91
CA GLY A 53 3.63 -5.21 -7.77
C GLY A 53 3.33 -6.60 -7.19
N LEU A 54 3.29 -7.63 -8.02
CA LEU A 54 3.09 -9.01 -7.60
C LEU A 54 4.35 -9.50 -6.87
N ALA A 55 5.53 -9.18 -7.40
CA ALA A 55 6.79 -9.48 -6.74
C ALA A 55 6.85 -8.85 -5.34
N GLU A 56 6.47 -7.57 -5.22
CA GLU A 56 6.41 -6.88 -3.93
C GLU A 56 5.38 -7.52 -2.98
N LEU A 57 4.19 -7.86 -3.48
CA LEU A 57 3.15 -8.51 -2.70
C LEU A 57 3.61 -9.85 -2.14
N LEU A 58 4.30 -10.66 -2.94
CA LEU A 58 4.83 -11.97 -2.55
C LEU A 58 5.93 -11.82 -1.49
N VAL A 59 6.85 -10.88 -1.66
CA VAL A 59 7.89 -10.56 -0.68
C VAL A 59 7.30 -10.13 0.66
N ASP A 60 6.37 -9.17 0.65
CA ASP A 60 5.66 -8.72 1.85
C ASP A 60 4.88 -9.87 2.51
N HIS A 61 4.24 -10.72 1.70
CA HIS A 61 3.43 -11.82 2.20
C HIS A 61 4.31 -12.86 2.89
N TRP A 62 5.39 -13.27 2.23
CA TRP A 62 6.30 -14.27 2.75
C TRP A 62 6.92 -13.84 4.08
N ASP A 63 7.45 -12.60 4.16
CA ASP A 63 7.99 -12.09 5.42
C ASP A 63 6.96 -12.10 6.56
N TRP A 64 5.73 -11.66 6.25
CA TRP A 64 4.65 -11.69 7.23
C TRP A 64 4.32 -13.11 7.69
N VAL A 65 4.29 -14.09 6.78
CA VAL A 65 4.00 -15.49 7.16
C VAL A 65 5.07 -15.99 8.13
N LEU A 66 6.35 -15.79 7.82
CA LEU A 66 7.45 -16.22 8.70
C LEU A 66 7.37 -15.58 10.08
N ARG A 67 7.14 -14.27 10.13
CA ARG A 67 6.95 -13.56 11.40
C ARG A 67 5.74 -14.05 12.18
N SER A 68 4.66 -14.44 11.49
CA SER A 68 3.42 -14.94 12.13
C SER A 68 3.53 -16.39 12.61
N SER A 69 4.54 -17.13 12.15
CA SER A 69 4.79 -18.52 12.54
C SER A 69 6.28 -18.73 12.87
N PRO A 70 6.75 -18.24 14.02
CA PRO A 70 8.19 -18.27 14.37
C PRO A 70 8.79 -19.67 14.33
N VAL A 71 8.07 -20.68 14.83
CA VAL A 71 8.52 -22.08 14.81
C VAL A 71 8.70 -22.59 13.38
N TRP A 72 7.81 -22.21 12.47
CA TRP A 72 7.94 -22.59 11.06
C TRP A 72 9.09 -21.87 10.36
N ALA A 73 9.32 -20.60 10.72
CA ALA A 73 10.49 -19.84 10.27
C ALA A 73 11.79 -20.55 10.66
N THR A 74 11.93 -20.98 11.93
CA THR A 74 13.09 -21.75 12.40
C THR A 74 13.26 -23.06 11.63
N THR A 75 12.16 -23.80 11.36
CA THR A 75 12.21 -25.04 10.55
C THR A 75 12.72 -24.81 9.13
N MET A 76 12.54 -23.61 8.58
CA MET A 76 13.08 -23.21 7.26
C MET A 76 14.46 -22.56 7.33
N GLY A 77 15.08 -22.49 8.52
CA GLY A 77 16.39 -21.88 8.74
C GLY A 77 16.37 -20.35 8.90
N ASP A 78 15.20 -19.74 8.99
CA ASP A 78 15.06 -18.32 9.32
C ASP A 78 15.02 -18.12 10.84
N HIS A 79 16.19 -17.79 11.39
CA HIS A 79 16.41 -17.62 12.82
C HIS A 79 16.03 -16.23 13.37
N ARG A 80 15.45 -15.33 12.55
CA ARG A 80 15.08 -13.96 12.99
C ARG A 80 14.08 -13.95 14.14
N PHE A 81 13.30 -15.01 14.30
CA PHE A 81 12.19 -15.09 15.25
C PHE A 81 12.35 -16.16 16.35
N ASP A 82 13.55 -16.73 16.53
CA ASP A 82 13.80 -17.85 17.46
C ASP A 82 13.41 -17.59 18.92
N ARG A 83 13.32 -16.32 19.32
CA ARG A 83 12.90 -15.89 20.67
C ARG A 83 11.41 -15.61 20.79
N GLN A 84 10.61 -15.98 19.81
CA GLN A 84 9.19 -15.66 19.73
C GLN A 84 8.36 -16.93 19.56
N LEU A 85 7.12 -16.88 20.04
CA LEU A 85 6.09 -17.87 19.75
C LEU A 85 4.91 -17.18 19.09
N ALA A 86 4.14 -17.94 18.31
CA ALA A 86 2.92 -17.42 17.70
C ALA A 86 1.91 -17.02 18.80
N ASP A 87 1.25 -15.88 18.61
CA ASP A 87 0.12 -15.46 19.46
C ASP A 87 -1.13 -16.24 19.04
N ASN A 88 -1.37 -17.36 19.74
CA ASN A 88 -2.53 -18.22 19.53
C ASN A 88 -3.75 -17.80 20.36
N SER A 89 -3.72 -16.61 21.00
CA SER A 89 -4.91 -16.06 21.63
C SER A 89 -5.99 -15.74 20.60
N GLN A 90 -7.23 -15.56 21.05
CA GLN A 90 -8.32 -15.14 20.19
C GLN A 90 -7.99 -13.83 19.46
N MET A 91 -7.34 -12.88 20.14
CA MET A 91 -6.94 -11.61 19.54
C MET A 91 -5.89 -11.81 18.43
N GLY A 92 -4.87 -12.63 18.69
CA GLY A 92 -3.83 -12.96 17.71
C GLY A 92 -4.39 -13.66 16.47
N ILE A 93 -5.34 -14.59 16.65
CA ILE A 93 -6.05 -15.24 15.55
C ILE A 93 -6.83 -14.24 14.71
N GLN A 94 -7.56 -13.30 15.34
CA GLN A 94 -8.31 -12.29 14.61
C GLN A 94 -7.40 -11.30 13.87
N ALA A 95 -6.29 -10.88 14.48
CA ALA A 95 -5.27 -10.05 13.83
C ALA A 95 -4.66 -10.75 12.61
N THR A 96 -4.34 -12.05 12.74
CA THR A 96 -3.85 -12.89 11.63
C THR A 96 -4.87 -12.95 10.50
N ARG A 97 -6.15 -13.22 10.81
CA ARG A 97 -7.23 -13.25 9.81
C ARG A 97 -7.41 -11.89 9.12
N ALA A 98 -7.33 -10.79 9.88
CA ALA A 98 -7.41 -9.44 9.33
C ALA A 98 -6.27 -9.15 8.36
N LYS A 99 -5.04 -9.51 8.72
CA LYS A 99 -3.88 -9.31 7.85
C LYS A 99 -3.96 -10.17 6.58
N ARG A 100 -4.42 -11.42 6.66
CA ARG A 100 -4.68 -12.27 5.48
C ARG A 100 -5.67 -11.62 4.51
N ARG A 101 -6.76 -11.03 5.03
CA ARG A 101 -7.74 -10.31 4.19
C ARG A 101 -7.11 -9.14 3.44
N ILE A 102 -6.18 -8.41 4.06
CA ILE A 102 -5.46 -7.31 3.39
C ILE A 102 -4.64 -7.84 2.19
N PHE A 103 -3.90 -8.94 2.37
CA PHE A 103 -3.14 -9.56 1.28
C PHE A 103 -4.06 -10.04 0.15
N LEU A 104 -5.19 -10.67 0.48
CA LEU A 104 -6.17 -11.12 -0.52
C LEU A 104 -6.79 -9.95 -1.29
N THR A 105 -7.11 -8.84 -0.63
CA THR A 105 -7.60 -7.63 -1.30
C THR A 105 -6.56 -7.08 -2.27
N ARG A 106 -5.29 -6.99 -1.86
CA ARG A 106 -4.18 -6.57 -2.76
C ARG A 106 -4.09 -7.52 -3.96
N ALA A 107 -4.06 -8.83 -3.74
CA ALA A 107 -3.97 -9.82 -4.81
C ALA A 107 -5.12 -9.73 -5.82
N LYS A 108 -6.37 -9.56 -5.35
CA LYS A 108 -7.56 -9.44 -6.21
C LYS A 108 -7.56 -8.19 -7.10
N GLN A 109 -6.88 -7.12 -6.68
CA GLN A 109 -6.71 -5.94 -7.53
C GLN A 109 -5.76 -6.19 -8.71
N MET A 110 -5.00 -7.29 -8.67
CA MET A 110 -3.97 -7.64 -9.65
C MET A 110 -4.41 -8.76 -10.59
N SER A 111 -5.36 -9.60 -10.18
CA SER A 111 -5.82 -10.77 -10.95
C SER A 111 -6.44 -10.43 -12.32
N GLY A 112 -6.82 -9.17 -12.56
CA GLY A 112 -7.28 -8.71 -13.87
C GLY A 112 -6.17 -8.57 -14.93
N LYS A 113 -4.90 -8.71 -14.55
CA LYS A 113 -3.74 -8.46 -15.43
C LYS A 113 -3.07 -9.72 -15.99
N GLY A 114 -3.59 -10.92 -15.66
CA GLY A 114 -2.92 -12.20 -15.93
C GLY A 114 -1.77 -12.45 -14.96
N LEU A 115 -1.62 -13.70 -14.52
CA LEU A 115 -0.47 -14.15 -13.73
C LEU A 115 0.50 -14.80 -14.73
N SER A 116 1.50 -14.06 -15.21
CA SER A 116 2.55 -14.60 -16.10
C SER A 116 3.74 -15.09 -15.30
#